data_AF-A0A2W2N102-F1
#
_entry.id   AF-A0A2W2N102-F1
#
_cell.length_a   1.000
_cell.length_b   1.000
_cell.length_c   1.000
_cell.angle_alpha   90.00
_cell.angle_beta   90.00
_cell.angle_gamma   90.00
#
_symmetry.space_group_name_H-M   'P 1'
#
loop_
_entity.id
_entity.type
_entity.pdbx_description
1 polymer ?
#
loop_
_entity_poly.entity_id
_entity_poly.type
_entity_poly.pdbx_seq_one_letter_code
_entity_poly.pdbx_strand_id
1 'polypeptide(L)'
;MNGGRARWVFDGHIAGIGTASGTRLVLGCWAHSPFGPFADVMIERCDGHRVLLAPDPRTARFIAATYVFDEVRVEPVRVTAGGDGWTVTSDSLTLRFTTGRRGPLGLALRAVPRGLAVRPRWIEAVGLPARLLRGVRTCGTAGGGRREWYGARDLRPVRGADAVLEGGDLGPPAPVVPPVRFGFGSTPRRPCLVRVTTLVG
;
A
#
# COMPACT_ATOMS: atom_id res chain seq x y z
N MET A 1 33.96 0.09 -8.57
CA MET A 1 33.44 -0.45 -7.29
C MET A 1 31.97 -0.07 -7.19
N ASN A 2 31.04 -1.00 -7.44
CA ASN A 2 29.62 -0.69 -7.51
C ASN A 2 29.02 -0.68 -6.09
N GLY A 3 28.62 0.51 -5.63
CA GLY A 3 28.13 0.77 -4.28
C GLY A 3 26.87 -0.03 -3.92
N GLY A 4 27.00 -0.92 -2.94
CA GLY A 4 25.85 -1.56 -2.30
C GLY A 4 25.17 -0.59 -1.36
N ARG A 5 24.29 0.29 -1.86
CA ARG A 5 23.33 0.97 -0.98
C ARG A 5 22.51 -0.11 -0.26
N ALA A 6 22.36 0.03 1.05
CA ALA A 6 21.54 -0.87 1.87
C ALA A 6 20.13 -0.94 1.29
N ARG A 7 19.75 -2.11 0.77
CA ARG A 7 18.41 -2.35 0.23
C ARG A 7 17.53 -2.96 1.30
N TRP A 8 16.48 -2.25 1.65
CA TRP A 8 15.47 -2.71 2.60
C TRP A 8 14.43 -3.52 1.83
N VAL A 9 14.07 -4.69 2.34
CA VAL A 9 13.09 -5.59 1.70
C VAL A 9 11.86 -5.68 2.59
N PHE A 10 10.72 -5.26 2.07
CA PHE A 10 9.42 -5.38 2.71
C PHE A 10 8.59 -6.37 1.94
N ASP A 11 7.90 -7.25 2.67
CA ASP A 11 7.12 -8.30 2.07
C ASP A 11 5.77 -8.40 2.76
N GLY A 12 4.72 -8.05 2.02
CA GLY A 12 3.40 -7.89 2.60
C GLY A 12 2.29 -7.69 1.58
N HIS A 13 1.23 -7.04 2.05
CA HIS A 13 0.10 -6.64 1.25
C HIS A 13 -0.05 -5.12 1.30
N ILE A 14 -0.50 -4.54 0.19
CA ILE A 14 -0.97 -3.16 0.14
C ILE A 14 -2.42 -3.19 -0.29
N ALA A 15 -3.30 -2.49 0.43
CA ALA A 15 -4.66 -2.24 -0.02
C ALA A 15 -4.85 -0.75 -0.31
N GLY A 16 -5.40 -0.41 -1.47
CA GLY A 16 -5.82 0.94 -1.79
C GLY A 16 -7.34 1.03 -1.89
N ILE A 17 -7.95 1.96 -1.17
CA ILE A 17 -9.40 2.11 -1.07
C ILE A 17 -9.74 3.61 -1.14
N GLY A 18 -10.67 3.97 -2.02
CA GLY A 18 -11.33 5.28 -1.98
C GLY A 18 -12.67 5.16 -1.28
N THR A 19 -13.18 6.26 -0.73
CA THR A 19 -14.49 6.31 -0.06
C THR A 19 -15.38 7.40 -0.66
N ALA A 20 -16.68 7.31 -0.44
CA ALA A 20 -17.64 8.30 -0.95
C ALA A 20 -17.42 9.71 -0.39
N SER A 21 -16.86 9.84 0.82
CA SER A 21 -16.45 11.13 1.40
C SER A 21 -15.29 11.80 0.66
N GLY A 22 -14.64 11.11 -0.29
CA GLY A 22 -13.45 11.59 -1.00
C GLY A 22 -12.13 11.29 -0.28
N THR A 23 -12.20 10.68 0.91
CA THR A 23 -11.03 10.19 1.64
C THR A 23 -10.46 8.94 0.96
N ARG A 24 -9.14 8.83 0.90
CA ARG A 24 -8.44 7.69 0.31
C ARG A 24 -7.51 7.07 1.35
N LEU A 25 -7.60 5.77 1.48
CA LEU A 25 -6.90 4.96 2.46
C LEU A 25 -5.95 4.01 1.73
N VAL A 26 -4.69 3.97 2.16
CA VAL A 26 -3.71 3.00 1.70
C VAL A 26 -3.14 2.26 2.91
N LEU A 27 -3.54 1.00 3.05
CA LEU A 27 -3.02 0.09 4.07
C LEU A 27 -1.72 -0.54 3.58
N GLY A 28 -0.65 -0.45 4.35
CA GLY A 28 0.51 -1.32 4.28
C GLY A 28 0.43 -2.38 5.39
N CYS A 29 0.47 -3.67 5.05
CA CYS A 29 0.52 -4.76 6.02
C CYS A 29 1.70 -5.68 5.71
N TRP A 30 2.76 -5.57 6.50
CA TRP A 30 4.07 -6.14 6.24
C TRP A 30 4.32 -7.32 7.15
N ALA A 31 4.24 -8.53 6.60
CA ALA A 31 4.52 -9.75 7.34
C ALA A 31 6.04 -9.93 7.59
N HIS A 32 6.86 -9.44 6.67
CA HIS A 32 8.32 -9.41 6.84
C HIS A 32 8.86 -8.03 6.47
N SER A 33 9.66 -7.46 7.38
CA SER A 33 10.39 -6.22 7.14
C SER A 33 11.62 -6.14 8.05
N PRO A 34 12.55 -5.20 7.81
CA PRO A 34 13.68 -4.95 8.71
C PRO A 34 13.29 -4.41 10.09
N PHE A 35 12.03 -4.02 10.29
CA PHE A 35 11.46 -3.57 11.55
C PHE A 35 10.68 -4.67 12.29
N GLY A 36 10.63 -5.88 11.73
CA GLY A 36 9.69 -6.93 12.15
C GLY A 36 8.33 -6.79 11.43
N PRO A 37 7.34 -7.64 11.76
CA PRO A 37 6.00 -7.52 11.20
C PRO A 37 5.31 -6.25 11.71
N PHE A 38 4.68 -5.48 10.82
CA PHE A 38 3.95 -4.27 11.20
C PHE A 38 2.88 -3.90 10.16
N ALA A 39 1.98 -2.99 10.53
CA ALA A 39 1.07 -2.37 9.59
C ALA A 39 1.08 -0.85 9.75
N ASP A 40 0.79 -0.13 8.67
CA ASP A 40 0.66 1.32 8.60
C ASP A 40 -0.52 1.69 7.71
N VAL A 41 -1.09 2.88 7.92
CA VAL A 41 -2.14 3.40 7.03
C VAL A 41 -1.80 4.82 6.63
N MET A 42 -1.73 5.05 5.32
CA MET A 42 -1.61 6.38 4.73
C MET A 42 -3.00 6.85 4.32
N ILE A 43 -3.40 8.00 4.83
CA ILE A 43 -4.72 8.59 4.63
C ILE A 43 -4.51 9.90 3.89
N GLU A 44 -5.31 10.15 2.87
CA GLU A 44 -5.46 11.48 2.32
C GLU A 44 -6.93 11.86 2.31
N ARG A 45 -7.26 12.86 3.11
CA ARG A 45 -8.62 13.37 3.29
C ARG A 45 -9.12 14.05 2.01
N CYS A 46 -10.40 14.36 1.95
CA CYS A 46 -11.02 15.00 0.79
C CYS A 46 -10.48 16.41 0.52
N ASP A 47 -10.09 17.15 1.56
CA ASP A 47 -9.37 18.43 1.49
C ASP A 47 -7.90 18.28 1.05
N GLY A 48 -7.42 17.04 0.95
CA GLY A 48 -6.07 16.70 0.56
C GLY A 48 -5.07 16.60 1.71
N HIS A 49 -5.48 16.79 2.97
CA HIS A 49 -4.61 16.63 4.12
C HIS A 49 -4.14 15.18 4.27
N ARG A 50 -2.82 14.97 4.35
CA ARG A 50 -2.18 13.64 4.37
C ARG A 50 -1.79 13.26 5.79
N VAL A 51 -2.35 12.18 6.28
CA VAL A 51 -2.09 11.63 7.61
C VAL A 51 -1.40 10.27 7.47
N LEU A 52 -0.34 10.04 8.24
CA LEU A 52 0.26 8.72 8.43
C LEU A 52 -0.15 8.16 9.80
N LEU A 53 -0.74 6.97 9.82
CA LEU A 53 -0.87 6.16 11.03
C LEU A 53 0.24 5.11 11.03
N ALA A 54 1.12 5.17 12.04
CA ALA A 54 2.24 4.24 12.18
C ALA A 54 2.27 3.64 13.59
N PRO A 55 2.66 2.35 13.73
CA PRO A 55 2.50 1.61 14.97
C PRO A 55 3.48 2.02 16.07
N ASP A 56 4.61 2.63 15.69
CA ASP A 56 5.67 3.04 16.60
C ASP A 56 6.51 4.19 15.98
N PRO A 57 7.28 4.94 16.80
CA PRO A 57 8.05 6.08 16.32
C PRO A 57 9.18 5.74 15.34
N ARG A 58 9.72 4.51 15.37
CA ARG A 58 10.80 4.09 14.45
C ARG A 58 10.23 3.86 13.06
N THR A 59 9.11 3.16 12.96
CA THR A 59 8.39 2.93 11.70
C THR A 59 7.88 4.26 11.12
N ALA A 60 7.29 5.12 11.96
CA ALA A 60 6.82 6.44 11.57
C ALA A 60 7.91 7.29 10.89
N ARG A 61 9.09 7.39 11.53
CA ARG A 61 10.24 8.12 10.98
C ARG A 61 10.73 7.55 9.66
N PHE A 62 10.77 6.22 9.52
CA PHE A 62 11.20 5.58 8.28
C PHE A 62 10.27 5.92 7.10
N ILE A 63 8.95 5.83 7.32
CA ILE A 63 7.94 6.09 6.30
C ILE A 63 7.88 7.59 5.97
N ALA A 64 7.88 8.46 6.99
CA ALA A 64 7.85 9.91 6.81
C ALA A 64 9.12 10.49 6.16
N ALA A 65 10.25 9.80 6.26
CA ALA A 65 11.43 10.16 5.47
C ALA A 65 11.28 9.77 3.98
N THR A 66 10.24 9.01 3.61
CA THR A 66 9.99 8.52 2.23
C THR A 66 8.96 9.44 1.61
N TYR A 67 7.81 9.56 2.25
CA TYR A 67 6.68 10.34 1.75
C TYR A 67 6.41 11.55 2.62
N VAL A 68 5.88 12.60 2.00
CA VAL A 68 5.47 13.81 2.72
C VAL A 68 4.06 13.61 3.27
N PHE A 69 3.94 13.82 4.58
CA PHE A 69 2.68 13.86 5.31
C PHE A 69 2.54 15.21 5.99
N ASP A 70 1.31 15.69 6.09
CA ASP A 70 0.96 16.91 6.80
C ASP A 70 0.81 16.61 8.31
N GLU A 71 0.48 15.36 8.64
CA GLU A 71 0.36 14.86 10.01
C GLU A 71 0.86 13.42 10.14
N VAL A 72 1.51 13.11 11.27
CA VAL A 72 1.96 11.75 11.61
C VAL A 72 1.43 11.40 13.00
N ARG A 73 0.67 10.31 13.09
CA ARG A 73 0.16 9.75 14.34
C ARG A 73 0.87 8.45 14.64
N VAL A 74 1.41 8.35 15.85
CA VAL A 74 1.98 7.11 16.37
C VAL A 74 0.93 6.45 17.24
N GLU A 75 0.24 5.47 16.68
CA GLU A 75 -0.82 4.71 17.34
C GLU A 75 -0.81 3.26 16.86
N PRO A 76 -1.20 2.26 17.69
CA PRO A 76 -1.15 0.86 17.29
C PRO A 76 -2.04 0.59 16.07
N VAL A 77 -1.46 0.07 14.98
CA VAL A 77 -2.21 -0.39 13.81
C VAL A 77 -2.28 -1.91 13.82
N ARG A 78 -3.46 -2.46 14.11
CA ARG A 78 -3.70 -3.90 14.18
C ARG A 78 -4.45 -4.35 12.94
N VAL A 79 -4.03 -5.48 12.37
CA VAL A 79 -4.67 -6.07 11.18
C VAL A 79 -5.03 -7.52 11.47
N THR A 80 -6.31 -7.84 11.27
CA THR A 80 -6.81 -9.21 11.27
C THR A 80 -7.28 -9.53 9.86
N ALA A 81 -6.73 -10.59 9.27
CA ALA A 81 -7.08 -11.06 7.93
C ALA A 81 -7.50 -12.53 8.00
N GLY A 82 -8.64 -12.87 7.39
CA GLY A 82 -9.17 -14.23 7.36
C GLY A 82 -10.15 -14.43 6.20
N GLY A 83 -10.01 -15.54 5.47
CA GLY A 83 -10.81 -15.79 4.27
C GLY A 83 -10.61 -14.69 3.22
N ASP A 84 -11.69 -13.99 2.89
CA ASP A 84 -11.69 -12.80 2.04
C ASP A 84 -11.79 -11.47 2.80
N GLY A 85 -11.97 -11.50 4.11
CA GLY A 85 -12.18 -10.35 4.99
C GLY A 85 -10.91 -9.84 5.64
N TRP A 86 -10.85 -8.51 5.78
CA TRP A 86 -9.77 -7.76 6.41
C TRP A 86 -10.36 -6.74 7.36
N THR A 87 -9.79 -6.65 8.56
CA THR A 87 -10.12 -5.64 9.56
C THR A 87 -8.84 -4.96 10.01
N VAL A 88 -8.83 -3.64 9.97
CA VAL A 88 -7.76 -2.77 10.45
C VAL A 88 -8.33 -1.92 11.57
N THR A 89 -7.67 -1.90 12.72
CA THR A 89 -8.05 -1.05 13.84
C THR A 89 -6.85 -0.29 14.37
N SER A 90 -7.15 0.93 14.80
CA SER A 90 -6.25 1.87 15.46
C SER A 90 -7.11 2.82 16.30
N ASP A 91 -6.47 3.71 17.04
CA ASP A 91 -7.19 4.66 17.90
C ASP A 91 -8.01 5.65 17.06
N SER A 92 -7.51 6.05 15.89
CA SER A 92 -8.18 6.99 14.99
C SER A 92 -9.04 6.32 13.92
N LEU A 93 -8.70 5.11 13.48
CA LEU A 93 -9.31 4.46 12.30
C LEU A 93 -9.79 3.04 12.60
N THR A 94 -11.03 2.76 12.18
CA THR A 94 -11.52 1.40 11.94
C THR A 94 -11.84 1.24 10.45
N LEU A 95 -11.18 0.28 9.79
CA LEU A 95 -11.41 -0.06 8.39
C LEU A 95 -11.71 -1.56 8.28
N ARG A 96 -12.82 -1.90 7.63
CA ARG A 96 -13.17 -3.28 7.28
C ARG A 96 -13.32 -3.35 5.77
N PHE A 97 -12.82 -4.40 5.14
CA PHE A 97 -13.05 -4.62 3.72
C PHE A 97 -13.02 -6.10 3.36
N THR A 98 -13.67 -6.42 2.25
CA THR A 98 -13.69 -7.76 1.68
C THR A 98 -13.07 -7.76 0.29
N THR A 99 -12.41 -8.86 -0.04
CA THR A 99 -11.75 -9.06 -1.33
C THR A 99 -12.54 -10.00 -2.22
N GLY A 100 -12.61 -9.69 -3.51
CA GLY A 100 -13.22 -10.57 -4.49
C GLY A 100 -12.28 -11.67 -4.97
N ARG A 101 -12.80 -12.51 -5.86
CA ARG A 101 -12.02 -13.48 -6.60
C ARG A 101 -10.96 -12.78 -7.46
N ARG A 102 -9.84 -13.47 -7.68
CA ARG A 102 -8.76 -13.02 -8.56
C ARG A 102 -9.28 -12.92 -9.98
N GLY A 103 -8.94 -11.81 -10.64
CA GLY A 103 -9.07 -11.71 -12.09
C GLY A 103 -7.88 -12.37 -12.81
N PRO A 104 -7.88 -12.40 -14.16
CA PRO A 104 -6.78 -12.96 -14.95
C PRO A 104 -5.41 -12.40 -14.57
N LEU A 105 -5.32 -11.10 -14.32
CA LEU A 105 -4.08 -10.44 -13.86
C LEU A 105 -3.61 -10.97 -12.51
N GLY A 106 -4.51 -11.18 -11.55
CA GLY A 106 -4.16 -11.75 -10.24
C GLY A 106 -3.64 -13.18 -10.35
N LEU A 107 -4.21 -13.98 -11.26
CA LEU A 107 -3.73 -15.33 -11.55
C LEU A 107 -2.33 -15.33 -12.18
N ALA A 108 -2.09 -14.44 -13.15
CA ALA A 108 -0.77 -14.28 -13.77
C ALA A 108 0.29 -13.84 -12.75
N LEU A 109 -0.03 -12.87 -11.90
CA LEU A 109 0.89 -12.41 -10.84
C LEU A 109 1.19 -13.52 -9.83
N ARG A 110 0.23 -14.39 -9.52
CA ARG A 110 0.43 -15.52 -8.61
C ARG A 110 1.39 -16.56 -9.14
N ALA A 111 1.53 -16.66 -10.47
CA ALA A 111 2.50 -17.55 -11.09
C ALA A 111 3.95 -17.05 -10.94
N VAL A 112 4.16 -15.78 -10.52
CA VAL A 112 5.50 -15.21 -10.34
C VAL A 112 6.18 -15.81 -9.10
N PRO A 113 7.28 -16.57 -9.25
CA PRO A 113 8.02 -17.12 -8.14
C PRO A 113 8.57 -16.04 -7.21
N ARG A 114 8.57 -16.30 -5.89
CA ARG A 114 9.05 -15.34 -4.87
C ARG A 114 10.49 -14.89 -5.14
N GLY A 115 11.37 -15.78 -5.60
CA GLY A 115 12.77 -15.45 -5.89
C GLY A 115 12.97 -14.46 -7.04
N LEU A 116 12.00 -14.36 -7.96
CA LEU A 116 12.02 -13.36 -9.04
C LEU A 116 11.45 -12.02 -8.57
N ALA A 117 10.44 -12.02 -7.71
CA ALA A 117 9.83 -10.79 -7.17
C ALA A 117 10.76 -9.94 -6.29
N VAL A 118 11.92 -10.47 -5.88
CA VAL A 118 12.96 -9.75 -5.11
C VAL A 118 14.06 -9.20 -6.03
N ARG A 119 14.08 -9.54 -7.33
CA ARG A 119 15.11 -9.07 -8.27
C ARG A 119 14.71 -7.73 -8.90
N PRO A 120 15.47 -6.63 -8.70
CA PRO A 120 15.14 -5.32 -9.27
C PRO A 120 14.92 -5.35 -10.79
N ARG A 121 15.76 -6.11 -11.52
CA ARG A 121 15.63 -6.29 -12.98
C ARG A 121 14.32 -6.96 -13.39
N TRP A 122 13.81 -7.87 -12.57
CA TRP A 122 12.51 -8.52 -12.82
C TRP A 122 11.35 -7.58 -12.48
N ILE A 123 11.45 -6.80 -11.40
CA ILE A 123 10.45 -5.79 -11.04
C ILE A 123 10.36 -4.69 -12.11
N GLU A 124 11.49 -4.30 -12.69
CA GLU A 124 11.56 -3.37 -13.83
C GLU A 124 10.97 -4.01 -15.11
N ALA A 125 11.27 -5.28 -15.39
CA ALA A 125 10.74 -6.00 -16.55
C ALA A 125 9.21 -6.24 -16.47
N VAL A 126 8.68 -6.64 -15.31
CA VAL A 126 7.23 -6.79 -15.07
C VAL A 126 6.54 -5.43 -14.96
N GLY A 127 7.30 -4.37 -14.71
CA GLY A 127 6.79 -3.01 -14.66
C GLY A 127 6.28 -2.44 -15.97
N LEU A 128 6.86 -2.86 -17.09
CA LEU A 128 6.45 -2.44 -18.43
C LEU A 128 4.99 -2.83 -18.74
N PRO A 129 4.57 -4.11 -18.63
CA PRO A 129 3.18 -4.48 -18.88
C PRO A 129 2.19 -3.92 -17.83
N ALA A 130 2.60 -3.73 -16.58
CA ALA A 130 1.75 -3.15 -15.53
C ALA A 130 1.45 -1.64 -15.76
N ARG A 131 2.42 -0.89 -16.30
CA ARG A 131 2.24 0.51 -16.73
C ARG A 131 1.25 0.63 -17.88
N LEU A 132 1.35 -0.26 -18.88
CA LEU A 132 0.47 -0.28 -20.06
C LEU A 132 -0.97 -0.68 -19.75
N LEU A 133 -1.21 -1.54 -18.76
CA LEU A 133 -2.53 -2.12 -18.56
C LEU A 133 -3.42 -1.37 -17.57
N ARG A 134 -2.88 -0.60 -16.60
CA ARG A 134 -3.70 0.02 -15.51
C ARG A 134 -3.16 1.31 -14.88
N GLY A 135 -2.16 1.97 -15.48
CA GLY A 135 -1.59 3.20 -14.89
C GLY A 135 -0.83 2.98 -13.57
N VAL A 136 -0.50 1.74 -13.23
CA VAL A 136 0.21 1.39 -12.00
C VAL A 136 1.70 1.50 -12.25
N ARG A 137 2.36 2.43 -11.56
CA ARG A 137 3.82 2.55 -11.57
C ARG A 137 4.42 1.52 -10.62
N THR A 138 5.09 0.50 -11.15
CA THR A 138 5.78 -0.54 -10.35
C THR A 138 7.19 -0.13 -9.90
N CYS A 139 7.69 0.99 -10.39
CA CYS A 139 8.97 1.57 -9.99
C CYS A 139 8.96 3.09 -10.15
N GLY A 140 9.66 3.78 -9.23
CA GLY A 140 9.89 5.22 -9.26
C GLY A 140 10.82 5.69 -8.12
N THR A 141 11.10 7.00 -8.03
CA THR A 141 11.73 7.77 -6.92
C THR A 141 10.79 8.36 -5.81
N ALA A 142 10.74 7.73 -4.64
CA ALA A 142 9.64 7.77 -3.69
C ALA A 142 9.79 8.95 -2.75
N GLY A 143 9.80 10.18 -3.26
CA GLY A 143 10.22 11.34 -2.48
C GLY A 143 11.62 11.18 -1.86
N GLY A 144 12.19 12.25 -1.31
CA GLY A 144 13.41 12.14 -0.47
C GLY A 144 14.65 11.46 -1.08
N GLY A 145 14.74 11.32 -2.41
CA GLY A 145 15.87 10.68 -3.11
C GLY A 145 15.94 9.15 -3.02
N ARG A 146 14.94 8.48 -2.43
CA ARG A 146 14.89 7.00 -2.34
C ARG A 146 14.20 6.39 -3.55
N ARG A 147 14.64 5.21 -3.97
CA ARG A 147 14.03 4.48 -5.10
C ARG A 147 13.29 3.26 -4.58
N GLU A 148 12.06 3.08 -5.05
CA GLU A 148 11.21 1.96 -4.68
C GLU A 148 10.87 1.10 -5.89
N TRP A 149 10.89 -0.21 -5.66
CA TRP A 149 10.50 -1.23 -6.63
C TRP A 149 9.43 -2.12 -6.02
N TYR A 150 8.27 -2.21 -6.66
CA TYR A 150 7.13 -3.02 -6.24
C TYR A 150 6.98 -4.27 -7.10
N GLY A 151 7.41 -5.42 -6.57
CA GLY A 151 7.16 -6.73 -7.15
C GLY A 151 5.78 -7.25 -6.77
N ALA A 152 4.74 -6.92 -7.54
CA ALA A 152 3.39 -7.45 -7.34
C ALA A 152 3.35 -8.97 -7.60
N ARG A 153 2.67 -9.73 -6.74
CA ARG A 153 2.59 -11.19 -6.75
C ARG A 153 1.17 -11.74 -6.64
N ASP A 154 0.20 -10.90 -6.33
CA ASP A 154 -1.21 -11.24 -6.35
C ASP A 154 -2.00 -9.94 -6.42
N LEU A 155 -3.20 -9.99 -6.99
CA LEU A 155 -4.11 -8.86 -7.02
C LEU A 155 -5.54 -9.36 -6.87
N ARG A 156 -6.24 -8.81 -5.89
CA ARG A 156 -7.65 -9.06 -5.63
C ARG A 156 -8.42 -7.74 -5.59
N PRO A 157 -9.56 -7.61 -6.30
CA PRO A 157 -10.39 -6.42 -6.18
C PRO A 157 -10.97 -6.34 -4.76
N VAL A 158 -11.13 -5.13 -4.23
CA VAL A 158 -11.96 -4.92 -3.02
C VAL A 158 -13.41 -4.84 -3.48
N ARG A 159 -14.32 -5.50 -2.74
CA ARG A 159 -15.75 -5.64 -3.11
C ARG A 159 -16.68 -4.89 -2.19
N GLY A 160 -16.36 -4.85 -0.90
CA GLY A 160 -17.00 -3.99 0.09
C GLY A 160 -15.93 -3.36 0.98
N ALA A 161 -16.19 -2.17 1.48
CA ALA A 161 -15.39 -1.55 2.52
C ALA A 161 -16.26 -0.63 3.38
N ASP A 162 -15.99 -0.63 4.67
CA ASP A 162 -16.60 0.26 5.66
C ASP A 162 -15.46 0.90 6.44
N ALA A 163 -15.45 2.23 6.56
CA ALA A 163 -14.36 2.94 7.19
C ALA A 163 -14.87 4.09 8.05
N VAL A 164 -14.41 4.13 9.30
CA VAL A 164 -14.69 5.18 10.26
C VAL A 164 -13.37 5.81 10.67
N LEU A 165 -13.22 7.11 10.46
CA LEU A 165 -12.05 7.90 10.83
C LEU A 165 -12.48 8.98 11.83
N GLU A 166 -11.87 9.00 13.02
CA GLU A 166 -12.17 9.97 14.08
C GLU A 166 -13.66 10.00 14.45
N GLY A 167 -14.32 8.84 14.41
CA GLY A 167 -15.76 8.70 14.65
C GLY A 167 -16.65 9.06 13.46
N GLY A 168 -16.11 9.62 12.37
CA GLY A 168 -16.85 9.93 11.15
C GLY A 168 -16.86 8.78 10.15
N ASP A 169 -18.05 8.38 9.69
CA ASP A 169 -18.21 7.43 8.58
C ASP A 169 -17.74 8.05 7.25
N LEU A 170 -16.86 7.35 6.54
CA LEU A 170 -16.31 7.78 5.26
C LEU A 170 -17.19 7.38 4.07
N GLY A 171 -18.25 6.61 4.31
CA GLY A 171 -19.20 6.14 3.32
C GLY A 171 -18.69 4.94 2.51
N PRO A 172 -19.50 4.46 1.54
CA PRO A 172 -19.21 3.24 0.79
C PRO A 172 -17.93 3.34 -0.04
N PRO A 173 -17.36 2.20 -0.49
CA PRO A 173 -16.15 2.18 -1.29
C PRO A 173 -16.38 2.90 -2.62
N ALA A 174 -15.46 3.79 -2.95
CA ALA A 174 -15.45 4.57 -4.19
C ALA A 174 -14.10 4.40 -4.93
N PRO A 175 -14.02 4.81 -6.20
CA PRO A 175 -12.74 4.89 -6.89
C PRO A 175 -11.72 5.77 -6.14
N VAL A 176 -10.44 5.39 -6.20
CA VAL A 176 -9.32 6.20 -5.70
C VAL A 176 -9.07 7.35 -6.69
N VAL A 177 -9.84 8.43 -6.55
CA VAL A 177 -9.76 9.64 -7.38
C VAL A 177 -9.91 10.88 -6.49
N PRO A 178 -9.03 11.90 -6.64
CA PRO A 178 -7.81 11.89 -7.45
C PRO A 178 -6.79 10.86 -6.93
N PRO A 179 -5.75 10.51 -7.72
CA PRO A 179 -4.67 9.64 -7.22
C PRO A 179 -4.07 10.20 -5.93
N VAL A 180 -3.67 9.31 -5.02
CA VAL A 180 -2.98 9.70 -3.78
C VAL A 180 -1.67 10.44 -4.09
N ARG A 181 -1.36 11.43 -3.25
CA ARG A 181 -0.19 12.31 -3.41
C ARG A 181 1.01 11.90 -2.55
N PHE A 182 0.92 10.75 -1.88
CA PHE A 182 2.06 10.05 -1.31
C PHE A 182 2.50 8.90 -2.22
N GLY A 183 3.79 8.53 -2.14
CA GLY A 183 4.42 7.66 -3.11
C GLY A 183 4.38 8.21 -4.53
N PHE A 184 4.16 7.34 -5.50
CA PHE A 184 4.08 7.71 -6.93
C PHE A 184 2.67 7.86 -7.46
N GLY A 185 1.67 7.89 -6.56
CA GLY A 185 0.28 7.69 -6.94
C GLY A 185 0.09 6.34 -7.65
N SER A 186 0.80 5.29 -7.21
CA SER A 186 0.74 3.96 -7.83
C SER A 186 -0.52 3.17 -7.47
N THR A 187 -1.31 3.67 -6.51
CA THR A 187 -2.58 3.06 -6.12
C THR A 187 -3.54 3.02 -7.30
N PRO A 188 -4.02 1.83 -7.72
CA PRO A 188 -4.97 1.73 -8.81
C PRO A 188 -6.27 2.49 -8.50
N ARG A 189 -6.86 3.12 -9.52
CA ARG A 189 -8.17 3.79 -9.40
C ARG A 189 -9.25 2.87 -8.82
N ARG A 190 -9.23 1.58 -9.17
CA ARG A 190 -10.16 0.60 -8.62
C ARG A 190 -9.61 0.04 -7.30
N PRO A 191 -10.39 0.09 -6.20
CA PRO A 191 -9.97 -0.48 -4.93
C PRO A 191 -9.52 -1.93 -5.06
N CYS A 192 -8.35 -2.24 -4.50
CA CYS A 192 -7.77 -3.58 -4.58
C CYS A 192 -6.75 -3.83 -3.46
N LEU A 193 -6.56 -5.12 -3.17
CA LEU A 193 -5.50 -5.66 -2.33
C LEU A 193 -4.46 -6.32 -3.23
N VAL A 194 -3.19 -5.96 -3.03
CA VAL A 194 -2.07 -6.46 -3.80
C VAL A 194 -1.08 -7.14 -2.86
N ARG A 195 -0.67 -8.38 -3.16
CA ARG A 195 0.49 -8.98 -2.51
C ARG A 195 1.73 -8.42 -3.17
N VAL A 196 2.66 -7.86 -2.40
CA VAL A 196 3.83 -7.19 -2.96
C VAL A 196 5.10 -7.47 -2.16
N THR A 197 6.21 -7.46 -2.87
CA THR A 197 7.54 -7.33 -2.29
C THR A 197 8.10 -5.97 -2.70
N THR A 198 8.40 -5.11 -1.73
CA THR A 198 8.92 -3.76 -1.95
C THR A 198 10.40 -3.73 -1.61
N LEU A 199 11.21 -3.20 -2.53
CA LEU A 199 12.62 -2.90 -2.29
C LEU A 199 12.77 -1.39 -2.15
N VAL A 200 13.48 -0.93 -1.11
CA VAL A 200 13.78 0.50 -0.89
C VAL A 200 15.30 0.68 -0.84
N GLY A 201 15.86 1.62 -1.62
CA GLY A 201 17.29 1.92 -1.65
C GLY A 201 17.63 3.33 -2.12
#